data_AF-A0A949UJL0-F1
#
_entry.id   AF-A0A949UJL0-F1
#
_cell.length_a   1.000
_cell.length_b   1.000
_cell.length_c   1.000
_cell.angle_alpha   90.00
_cell.angle_beta   90.00
_cell.angle_gamma   90.00
#
_symmetry.space_group_name_H-M   'P 1'
#
loop_
_entity.id
_entity.type
_entity.pdbx_description
1 polymer ?
#
loop_
_entity_poly.entity_id
_entity_poly.type
_entity_poly.pdbx_seq_one_letter_code
_entity_poly.pdbx_strand_id
1 'polypeptide(L)'
;VGVLGLVLNFFFWAILIQVVLSWVAPQSNNPAVALIHQITEPIMAPARKLVPAMGGMDFSPIITFMLIQLMKILVVGSLVEALHVPQQLILGL
;
A
#
# COMPACT_ATOMS: atom_id res chain seq x y z
N VAL A 1 -13.83 8.97 -7.79
CA VAL A 1 -12.75 8.19 -8.44
C VAL A 1 -11.38 8.84 -8.23
N GLY A 2 -11.20 10.12 -8.56
CA GLY A 2 -9.91 10.80 -8.42
C GLY A 2 -9.30 10.81 -7.01
N VAL A 3 -10.05 11.28 -6.01
CA VAL A 3 -9.59 11.29 -4.60
C VAL A 3 -9.27 9.88 -4.09
N LEU A 4 -10.08 8.88 -4.48
CA LEU A 4 -9.85 7.47 -4.17
C LEU A 4 -8.53 6.96 -4.77
N GLY A 5 -8.25 7.31 -6.03
CA GLY A 5 -6.98 6.98 -6.69
C GLY A 5 -5.77 7.62 -5.99
N LEU A 6 -5.89 8.89 -5.59
CA LEU A 6 -4.85 9.59 -4.84
C LEU A 6 -4.55 8.94 -3.48
N VAL A 7 -5.60 8.58 -2.72
CA VAL A 7 -5.45 7.91 -1.43
C VAL A 7 -4.78 6.54 -1.61
N LEU A 8 -5.20 5.76 -2.62
CA LEU A 8 -4.58 4.46 -2.91
C LEU A 8 -3.11 4.60 -3.33
N ASN A 9 -2.78 5.58 -4.16
CA ASN A 9 -1.40 5.86 -4.57
C ASN A 9 -0.53 6.31 -3.37
N PHE A 10 -1.07 7.16 -2.49
CA PHE A 10 -0.38 7.56 -1.27
C PHE A 10 -0.05 6.35 -0.39
N PHE A 11 -1.04 5.49 -0.10
CA PHE A 11 -0.82 4.30 0.71
C PHE A 11 0.12 3.30 0.04
N PHE A 12 0.06 3.17 -1.30
CA PHE A 12 1.00 2.36 -2.05
C PHE A 12 2.45 2.79 -1.80
N TRP A 13 2.75 4.08 -1.95
CA TRP A 13 4.09 4.61 -1.71
C TRP A 13 4.49 4.56 -0.24
N ALA A 14 3.58 4.86 0.69
CA ALA A 14 3.85 4.80 2.12
C ALA A 14 4.21 3.37 2.57
N ILE A 15 3.48 2.38 2.09
CA ILE A 15 3.77 0.97 2.34
C ILE A 15 5.11 0.60 1.69
N LEU A 16 5.36 0.97 0.42
CA LEU A 16 6.65 0.71 -0.24
C LEU A 16 7.83 1.27 0.57
N ILE A 17 7.70 2.48 1.12
CA ILE A 17 8.72 3.07 1.99
C ILE A 17 8.89 2.25 3.28
N GLN A 18 7.80 1.85 3.94
CA GLN A 18 7.87 1.02 5.15
C GLN A 18 8.58 -0.32 4.90
N VAL A 19 8.35 -0.93 3.74
CA VAL A 19 8.99 -2.16 3.28
C VAL A 19 10.50 -1.96 3.14
N VAL A 20 10.91 -0.90 2.44
CA VAL A 20 12.34 -0.59 2.27
C VAL A 20 12.97 -0.31 3.63
N LEU A 21 12.28 0.43 4.50
CA LEU A 21 12.74 0.72 5.85
C LEU A 21 12.86 -0.53 6.72
N SER A 22 11.99 -1.54 6.55
CA SER A 22 12.09 -2.79 7.31
C SER A 22 13.33 -3.62 6.93
N TRP A 23 13.87 -3.46 5.71
CA TRP A 23 15.11 -4.10 5.29
C TRP A 23 16.35 -3.26 5.63
N VAL A 24 16.27 -1.94 5.42
CA VAL A 24 17.42 -1.04 5.58
C VAL A 24 17.65 -0.69 7.05
N ALA A 25 16.59 -0.50 7.84
CA ALA A 25 16.68 -0.03 9.22
C ALA A 25 15.53 -0.57 10.12
N PRO A 26 15.43 -1.90 10.31
CA PRO A 26 14.34 -2.55 11.05
C PRO A 26 14.18 -2.10 12.52
N GLN A 27 15.24 -1.57 13.13
CA GLN A 27 15.24 -1.07 14.52
C GLN A 27 15.58 0.43 14.59
N SER A 28 15.19 1.20 13.56
CA SER A 28 15.41 2.64 13.53
C SER A 28 14.58 3.37 14.59
N ASN A 29 15.23 4.17 15.42
CA ASN A 29 14.57 5.08 16.38
C ASN A 29 14.21 6.45 15.74
N ASN A 30 14.21 6.56 14.42
CA ASN A 30 13.93 7.82 13.73
C ASN A 30 12.41 8.13 13.76
N PRO A 31 11.98 9.32 14.22
CA PRO A 31 10.57 9.70 14.29
C PRO A 31 9.84 9.64 12.93
N ALA A 32 10.54 9.87 11.81
CA ALA A 32 9.94 9.74 10.48
C ALA A 32 9.57 8.28 10.16
N VAL A 33 10.41 7.32 10.56
CA VAL A 33 10.15 5.89 10.39
C VAL A 33 8.95 5.48 11.26
N ALA A 34 8.89 5.97 12.50
CA ALA A 34 7.76 5.72 13.40
C ALA A 34 6.44 6.25 12.84
N LEU A 35 6.45 7.43 12.22
CA LEU A 35 5.27 8.03 11.60
C LEU A 35 4.78 7.24 10.38
N ILE A 36 5.69 6.83 9.49
CA ILE A 36 5.36 5.92 8.37
C ILE A 36 4.73 4.65 8.91
N HIS A 37 5.31 4.09 9.97
CA HIS A 37 4.84 2.86 10.58
C HIS A 37 3.43 3.00 11.15
N GLN A 38 3.11 4.11 11.82
CA GLN A 38 1.77 4.39 12.36
C GLN A 38 0.71 4.56 11.26
N ILE A 39 1.05 5.23 10.15
CA ILE A 39 0.11 5.45 9.04
C ILE A 39 -0.23 4.13 8.35
N THR A 40 0.75 3.24 8.22
CA THR A 40 0.64 1.99 7.47
C THR A 40 0.16 0.82 8.33
N GLU A 41 0.30 0.89 9.67
CA GLU A 41 -0.08 -0.17 10.61
C GLU A 41 -1.51 -0.70 10.43
N PRO A 42 -2.56 0.13 10.28
CA PRO A 42 -3.93 -0.38 10.19
C PRO A 42 -4.15 -1.30 8.99
N ILE A 43 -3.40 -1.09 7.91
CA ILE A 43 -3.46 -1.87 6.68
C ILE A 43 -2.53 -3.08 6.76
N MET A 44 -1.34 -2.90 7.34
CA MET A 44 -0.30 -3.93 7.43
C MET A 44 -0.52 -4.95 8.56
N ALA A 45 -1.16 -4.57 9.66
CA ALA A 45 -1.44 -5.45 10.79
C ALA A 45 -2.22 -6.72 10.40
N PRO A 46 -3.34 -6.65 9.64
CA PRO A 46 -4.01 -7.85 9.16
C PRO A 46 -3.16 -8.65 8.15
N ALA A 47 -2.38 -7.97 7.30
CA ALA A 47 -1.49 -8.64 6.34
C ALA A 47 -0.39 -9.46 7.04
N ARG A 48 0.20 -8.92 8.13
CA ARG A 48 1.22 -9.60 8.94
C ARG A 48 0.70 -10.81 9.70
N LYS A 49 -0.61 -10.89 9.96
CA LYS A 49 -1.23 -12.10 10.52
C LYS A 49 -1.29 -13.24 9.50
N LEU A 50 -1.41 -12.92 8.22
CA LEU A 50 -1.45 -13.92 7.14
C LEU A 50 -0.04 -14.40 6.80
N VAL A 51 0.94 -13.50 6.76
CA VAL A 51 2.34 -13.85 6.55
C VAL A 51 3.22 -13.18 7.61
N PRO A 52 3.55 -13.92 8.69
CA PRO A 52 4.49 -13.44 9.69
C PRO A 52 5.89 -13.32 9.09
N ALA A 53 6.69 -12.41 9.64
CA ALA A 53 8.09 -12.25 9.24
C ALA A 53 8.85 -13.56 9.44
N MET A 54 9.54 -14.04 8.40
CA MET A 54 10.38 -15.24 8.48
C MET A 54 11.85 -14.81 8.51
N GLY A 55 12.57 -15.19 9.57
CA GLY A 55 14.01 -14.94 9.69
C GLY A 55 14.41 -13.47 9.86
N GLY A 56 13.54 -12.63 10.43
CA GLY A 56 13.82 -11.19 10.64
C GLY A 56 13.66 -10.32 9.38
N MET A 57 13.33 -10.93 8.25
CA MET A 57 13.00 -10.24 7.00
C MET A 57 11.48 -10.20 6.84
N ASP A 58 10.92 -8.99 6.75
CA ASP A 58 9.48 -8.81 6.55
C ASP A 58 9.15 -9.07 5.06
N PHE A 59 8.48 -10.19 4.76
CA PHE A 59 8.00 -10.59 3.42
C PHE A 59 6.53 -10.20 3.18
N SER A 60 5.88 -9.59 4.17
CA SER A 60 4.58 -8.93 3.98
C SER A 60 4.52 -7.92 2.81
N PRO A 61 5.60 -7.21 2.40
CA PRO A 61 5.57 -6.31 1.24
C PRO A 61 5.00 -6.93 -0.04
N ILE A 62 5.42 -8.16 -0.36
CA ILE A 62 5.08 -8.84 -1.60
C ILE A 62 3.57 -9.10 -1.64
N ILE A 63 3.01 -9.53 -0.51
CA ILE A 63 1.58 -9.80 -0.37
C ILE A 63 0.78 -8.51 -0.36
N THR A 64 1.28 -7.46 0.29
CA THR A 64 0.61 -6.16 0.29
C THR A 64 0.56 -5.56 -1.13
N PHE A 65 1.64 -5.66 -1.91
CA PHE A 65 1.62 -5.27 -3.33
C PHE A 65 0.64 -6.10 -4.15
N MET A 66 0.59 -7.41 -3.91
CA MET A 66 -0.34 -8.30 -4.61
C MET A 66 -1.81 -7.97 -4.27
N LEU A 67 -2.11 -7.66 -3.01
CA LEU A 67 -3.42 -7.22 -2.53
C LEU A 67 -3.83 -5.86 -3.09
N ILE A 68 -2.91 -4.88 -3.08
CA ILE A 68 -3.18 -3.56 -3.66
C ILE A 68 -3.48 -3.70 -5.16
N GLN A 69 -2.68 -4.48 -5.89
CA GLN A 69 -2.88 -4.69 -7.32
C GLN A 69 -4.22 -5.39 -7.59
N LEU A 70 -4.58 -6.39 -6.80
CA LEU A 70 -5.87 -7.09 -6.89
C LEU A 70 -7.04 -6.12 -6.64
N MET A 71 -6.96 -5.29 -5.60
CA MET A 71 -7.98 -4.28 -5.28
C MET A 71 -8.11 -3.22 -6.37
N LYS A 72 -6.99 -2.82 -6.98
CA LYS A 72 -7.00 -1.90 -8.13
C LYS A 72 -7.77 -2.48 -9.31
N ILE A 73 -7.57 -3.76 -9.62
CA ILE A 73 -8.25 -4.44 -10.73
C ILE A 73 -9.74 -4.64 -10.40
N LEU A 74 -10.06 -5.20 -9.23
CA LEU A 74 -11.43 -5.58 -8.86
C LEU A 74 -12.33 -4.40 -8.50
N VAL A 75 -11.78 -3.33 -7.91
CA VAL A 75 -12.58 -2.20 -7.43
C VAL A 75 -12.44 -1.02 -8.39
N VAL A 76 -11.22 -0.60 -8.72
CA VAL A 76 -11.04 0.58 -9.56
C VAL A 76 -11.37 0.27 -11.02
N GLY A 77 -10.92 -0.87 -11.55
CA GLY A 77 -11.26 -1.31 -12.91
C GLY A 77 -12.77 -1.43 -13.13
N SER A 78 -13.45 -2.19 -12.27
CA SER A 78 -14.89 -2.40 -12.38
C SER A 78 -15.72 -1.13 -12.17
N LEU A 79 -15.31 -0.22 -11.28
CA LEU A 79 -16.01 1.05 -11.09
C LEU A 79 -15.77 2.04 -12.23
N VAL A 80 -14.58 2.05 -12.84
CA VAL A 80 -14.28 2.88 -14.01
C VAL A 80 -15.10 2.44 -15.22
N GLU A 81 -15.21 1.12 -15.43
CA GLU A 81 -16.05 0.54 -16.48
C GLU A 81 -17.54 0.80 -16.20
N ALA A 82 -18.02 0.57 -14.98
CA ALA A 82 -19.42 0.78 -14.62
C ALA A 82 -19.86 2.25 -14.75
N LEU A 83 -18.98 3.19 -14.42
CA LEU A 83 -19.28 4.63 -14.44
C LEU A 83 -18.90 5.32 -15.77
N HIS A 84 -18.44 4.57 -16.78
CA HIS A 84 -17.98 5.09 -18.08
C HIS A 84 -17.06 6.31 -17.94
N VAL A 85 -16.15 6.27 -16.96
CA VAL A 85 -15.34 7.44 -16.63
C VAL A 85 -14.40 7.74 -17.80
N PRO A 86 -14.40 8.97 -18.35
CA PRO A 86 -13.52 9.32 -19.45
C PRO A 86 -12.06 9.26 -19.00
N GLN A 87 -11.22 8.57 -19.80
CA GLN A 87 -9.84 8.23 -19.46
C GLN A 87 -8.96 9.44 -19.12
N GLN A 88 -9.30 10.63 -19.61
CA GLN A 88 -8.59 11.88 -19.34
C GLN A 88 -8.64 12.28 -17.85
N LEU A 89 -9.68 11.89 -17.11
CA LEU A 89 -9.79 12.12 -15.66
C LEU A 89 -9.02 11.10 -14.83
N ILE A 90 -8.61 9.98 -15.44
CA ILE A 90 -7.88 8.88 -14.80
C ILE A 90 -6.37 9.11 -14.90
N LEU A 91 -5.91 9.72 -15.99
CA LEU A 91 -4.49 9.98 -16.27
C LEU A 91 -3.96 11.28 -15.64
N GLY A 92 -4.85 12.17 -15.19
CA GLY A 92 -4.49 13.48 -14.62
C GLY A 92 -4.22 13.52 -13.12
N LEU A 93 -4.19 12.37 -12.44
CA LEU A 93 -4.03 12.23 -10.98
C LEU A 93 -3.00 11.17 -10.59
#